data_AF-A0A0W0Z8E7-F1
#
_entry.id   AF-A0A0W0Z8E7-F1
#
_cell.length_a   1.000
_cell.length_b   1.000
_cell.length_c   1.000
_cell.angle_alpha   90.00
_cell.angle_beta   90.00
_cell.angle_gamma   90.00
#
_symmetry.space_group_name_H-M   'P 1'
#
loop_
_entity.id
_entity.type
_entity.pdbx_description
1 polymer ?
#
loop_
_entity_poly.entity_id
_entity_poly.type
_entity_poly.pdbx_seq_one_letter_code
_entity_poly.pdbx_strand_id
1 'polypeptide(L)'
;MITFFQSEQRAKQQSIENARKIMARVKNKRLTPYQEHEHFHSLLLLLNEREAAFESQIARLDGESSRQAFTAGYYEFAKTVEYCLLRPQQCSDYIESYFDSSDYIATGGPDGDYSHTIYDDIATGILTASVVMMTIGGFALLFNPLAAIIILTIGATFAAPSLYYHYAETRPNESAIQKEEKTLFQELETVINPMKTTCGMEVMEDMPTGNSPILC
;
A
#
# COMPACT_ATOMS: atom_id res chain seq x y z
N MET A 1 16.71 -1.09 32.03
CA MET A 1 15.49 -0.73 31.28
C MET A 1 15.72 0.32 30.18
N ILE A 2 16.82 1.10 30.21
CA ILE A 2 17.15 2.12 29.18
C ILE A 2 17.79 1.52 27.92
N THR A 3 18.42 0.35 28.02
CA THR A 3 19.14 -0.30 26.91
C THR A 3 18.23 -0.95 25.87
N PHE A 4 17.03 -1.41 26.26
CA PHE A 4 16.08 -2.09 25.35
C PHE A 4 15.42 -1.11 24.38
N PHE A 5 15.00 0.05 24.87
CA PHE A 5 14.45 1.14 24.05
C PHE A 5 15.47 1.70 23.06
N GLN A 6 16.75 1.81 23.47
CA GLN A 6 17.82 2.24 22.55
C GLN A 6 18.13 1.21 21.46
N SER A 7 17.99 -0.10 21.72
CA SER A 7 18.18 -1.14 20.69
C SER A 7 17.05 -1.14 19.66
N GLU A 8 15.81 -0.91 20.08
CA GLU A 8 14.66 -0.79 19.18
C GLU A 8 14.78 0.44 18.28
N GLN A 9 15.11 1.61 18.84
CA GLN A 9 15.28 2.82 18.03
C GLN A 9 16.44 2.72 17.04
N ARG A 10 17.54 2.04 17.39
CA ARG A 10 18.64 1.77 16.44
C ARG A 10 18.21 0.84 15.31
N ALA A 11 17.49 -0.24 15.60
CA ALA A 11 16.95 -1.15 14.58
C ALA A 11 15.96 -0.42 13.64
N LYS A 12 15.16 0.52 14.18
CA LYS A 12 14.20 1.35 13.43
C LYS A 12 14.88 2.36 12.51
N GLN A 13 15.88 3.11 13.01
CA GLN A 13 16.70 4.01 12.18
C GLN A 13 17.44 3.25 11.07
N GLN A 14 17.89 2.04 11.39
CA GLN A 14 18.57 1.16 10.45
C GLN A 14 17.64 0.68 9.33
N SER A 15 16.34 0.53 9.59
CA SER A 15 15.34 0.13 8.59
C SER A 15 15.04 1.21 7.54
N ILE A 16 14.84 2.47 7.95
CA ILE A 16 14.64 3.60 7.01
C ILE A 16 15.89 3.80 6.15
N GLU A 17 17.06 3.78 6.79
CA GLU A 17 18.34 3.92 6.10
C GLU A 17 18.58 2.76 5.12
N ASN A 18 18.13 1.55 5.45
CA ASN A 18 18.19 0.41 4.54
C ASN A 18 17.27 0.62 3.32
N ALA A 19 16.04 1.09 3.51
CA ALA A 19 15.12 1.40 2.42
C ALA A 19 15.72 2.45 1.46
N ARG A 20 16.26 3.54 2.02
CA ARG A 20 16.99 4.57 1.25
C ARG A 20 18.17 4.01 0.47
N LYS A 21 18.98 3.16 1.10
CA LYS A 21 20.11 2.50 0.45
C LYS A 21 19.67 1.60 -0.70
N ILE A 22 18.56 0.89 -0.56
CA ILE A 22 17.98 0.06 -1.63
C ILE A 22 17.51 0.97 -2.77
N MET A 23 16.74 2.02 -2.49
CA MET A 23 16.26 2.96 -3.51
C MET A 23 17.39 3.68 -4.25
N ALA A 24 18.42 4.12 -3.53
CA ALA A 24 19.61 4.70 -4.13
C ALA A 24 20.32 3.70 -5.06
N ARG A 25 20.40 2.42 -4.67
CA ARG A 25 20.98 1.36 -5.51
C ARG A 25 20.10 1.05 -6.72
N VAL A 26 18.78 1.04 -6.55
CA VAL A 26 17.81 0.87 -7.63
C VAL A 26 18.05 1.95 -8.70
N LYS A 27 18.04 3.22 -8.32
CA LYS A 27 18.20 4.36 -9.24
C LYS A 27 19.58 4.44 -9.87
N ASN A 28 20.65 4.27 -9.08
CA ASN A 28 22.02 4.52 -9.55
C ASN A 28 22.72 3.31 -10.16
N LYS A 29 22.18 2.09 -10.01
CA LYS A 29 22.85 0.87 -10.47
C LYS A 29 21.93 -0.11 -11.20
N ARG A 30 20.69 -0.29 -10.73
CA ARG A 30 19.80 -1.33 -11.30
C ARG A 30 18.98 -0.82 -12.47
N LEU A 31 18.58 0.45 -12.43
CA LEU A 31 17.81 1.11 -13.49
C LEU A 31 18.70 1.68 -14.60
N THR A 32 20.00 1.87 -14.36
CA THR A 32 20.92 2.42 -15.37
C THR A 32 20.96 1.67 -16.71
N PRO A 33 20.82 0.32 -16.78
CA PRO A 33 20.78 -0.37 -18.06
C PRO A 33 19.55 -0.04 -18.92
N TYR A 34 18.52 0.54 -18.31
CA TYR A 34 17.23 0.83 -18.95
C TYR A 34 17.05 2.31 -19.28
N GLN A 35 18.10 3.13 -19.17
CA GLN A 35 18.03 4.59 -19.36
C GLN A 35 17.52 5.02 -20.73
N GLU A 36 17.72 4.19 -21.76
CA GLU A 36 17.28 4.46 -23.13
C GLU A 36 15.82 4.04 -23.39
N HIS A 37 15.15 3.41 -22.42
CA HIS A 37 13.77 2.97 -22.57
C HIS A 37 12.80 4.16 -22.52
N GLU A 38 11.78 4.19 -23.40
CA GLU A 38 10.81 5.30 -23.51
C GLU A 38 10.14 5.63 -22.16
N HIS A 39 9.74 4.59 -21.43
CA HIS A 39 9.10 4.68 -20.12
C HIS A 39 10.05 4.97 -18.94
N PHE A 40 11.35 5.04 -19.16
CA PHE A 40 12.34 5.19 -18.08
C PHE A 40 12.13 6.46 -17.24
N HIS A 41 11.90 7.59 -17.89
CA HIS A 41 11.71 8.87 -17.20
C HIS A 41 10.40 8.91 -16.40
N SER A 42 9.32 8.35 -16.97
CA SER A 42 8.03 8.20 -16.29
C SER A 42 8.18 7.36 -15.01
N LEU A 43 8.79 6.18 -15.14
CA LEU A 43 9.07 5.30 -14.02
C LEU A 43 9.92 5.99 -12.94
N LEU A 44 10.97 6.71 -13.33
CA LEU A 44 11.85 7.39 -12.37
C LEU A 44 11.09 8.47 -11.58
N LEU A 45 10.20 9.21 -12.24
CA LEU A 45 9.34 10.21 -11.61
C LEU A 45 8.40 9.56 -10.59
N LEU A 46 7.69 8.50 -10.98
CA LEU A 46 6.80 7.74 -10.08
C LEU A 46 7.54 7.17 -8.87
N LEU A 47 8.76 6.64 -9.05
CA LEU A 47 9.60 6.16 -7.96
C LEU A 47 10.06 7.28 -7.03
N ASN A 48 10.34 8.48 -7.54
CA ASN A 48 10.69 9.65 -6.73
C ASN A 48 9.50 10.16 -5.92
N GLU A 49 8.33 10.27 -6.55
CA GLU A 49 7.10 10.68 -5.87
C GLU A 49 6.73 9.71 -4.76
N ARG A 50 6.84 8.40 -5.01
CA ARG A 50 6.52 7.39 -4.00
C ARG A 50 7.50 7.41 -2.83
N GLU A 51 8.80 7.55 -3.11
CA GLU A 51 9.81 7.72 -2.06
C GLU A 51 9.53 8.98 -1.23
N ALA A 52 9.26 10.11 -1.86
CA ALA A 52 8.95 11.36 -1.17
C ALA A 52 7.69 11.24 -0.29
N ALA A 53 6.66 10.51 -0.73
CA ALA A 53 5.46 10.27 0.06
C ALA A 53 5.77 9.48 1.35
N PHE A 54 6.55 8.40 1.25
CA PHE A 54 7.01 7.65 2.43
C PHE A 54 7.86 8.52 3.37
N GLU A 55 8.83 9.27 2.83
CA GLU A 55 9.69 10.12 3.65
C GLU A 55 8.91 11.23 4.36
N SER A 56 7.99 11.89 3.65
CA SER A 56 7.12 12.91 4.22
C SER A 56 6.29 12.35 5.36
N GLN A 57 5.67 11.18 5.17
CA GLN A 57 4.83 10.58 6.21
C GLN A 57 5.62 10.13 7.42
N ILE A 58 6.74 9.46 7.21
CA ILE A 58 7.64 9.05 8.30
C ILE A 58 8.13 10.26 9.11
N ALA A 59 8.36 11.41 8.46
CA ALA A 59 8.80 12.64 9.11
C ALA A 59 7.68 13.35 9.89
N ARG A 60 6.42 13.25 9.45
CA ARG A 60 5.26 13.89 10.09
C ARG A 60 4.70 13.12 11.29
N LEU A 61 5.01 11.82 11.41
CA LEU A 61 4.47 10.97 12.47
C LEU A 61 5.22 11.14 13.79
N ASP A 62 4.52 11.66 14.80
CA ASP A 62 5.02 11.77 16.18
C ASP A 62 5.00 10.44 16.95
N GLY A 63 4.18 9.47 16.50
CA GLY A 63 3.99 8.17 17.15
C GLY A 63 4.97 7.08 16.69
N GLU A 64 5.65 6.43 17.64
CA GLU A 64 6.67 5.41 17.33
C GLU A 64 6.11 4.17 16.60
N SER A 65 4.87 3.76 16.92
CA SER A 65 4.21 2.60 16.30
C SER A 65 3.84 2.88 14.84
N SER A 66 3.14 3.99 14.56
CA SER A 66 2.76 4.37 13.20
C SER A 66 4.00 4.60 12.34
N ARG A 67 5.02 5.28 12.87
CA ARG A 67 6.29 5.49 12.15
C ARG A 67 6.97 4.17 11.77
N GLN A 68 6.86 3.13 12.61
CA GLN A 68 7.41 1.81 12.32
C GLN A 68 6.64 1.10 11.19
N ALA A 69 5.31 1.19 11.16
CA ALA A 69 4.51 0.62 10.08
C ALA A 69 4.86 1.25 8.72
N PHE A 70 4.93 2.58 8.64
CA PHE A 70 5.34 3.28 7.42
C PHE A 70 6.78 2.96 7.00
N THR A 71 7.68 2.78 7.97
CA THR A 71 9.06 2.36 7.71
C THR A 71 9.13 0.95 7.12
N ALA A 72 8.34 0.02 7.65
CA ALA A 72 8.26 -1.35 7.15
C ALA A 72 7.69 -1.38 5.72
N GLY A 73 6.61 -0.63 5.48
CA GLY A 73 6.03 -0.50 4.13
C GLY A 73 6.99 0.12 3.12
N TYR A 74 7.74 1.15 3.51
CA TYR A 74 8.77 1.74 2.63
C TYR A 74 9.89 0.74 2.31
N TYR A 75 10.33 -0.03 3.29
CA TYR A 75 11.33 -1.07 3.08
C TYR A 75 10.81 -2.17 2.13
N GLU A 76 9.59 -2.64 2.32
CA GLU A 76 9.00 -3.68 1.47
C GLU A 76 8.79 -3.16 0.04
N PHE A 77 8.32 -1.92 -0.12
CA PHE A 77 8.25 -1.27 -1.43
C PHE A 77 9.61 -1.25 -2.14
N ALA A 78 10.65 -0.73 -1.46
CA ALA A 78 11.99 -0.63 -2.04
C ALA A 78 12.57 -2.00 -2.43
N LYS A 79 12.33 -3.01 -1.59
CA LYS A 79 12.76 -4.39 -1.81
C LYS A 79 12.04 -5.03 -3.00
N THR A 80 10.73 -4.82 -3.14
CA THR A 80 9.95 -5.29 -4.29
C THR A 80 10.47 -4.70 -5.60
N VAL A 81 10.72 -3.39 -5.65
CA VAL A 81 11.32 -2.75 -6.83
C VAL A 81 12.71 -3.34 -7.14
N GLU A 82 13.57 -3.51 -6.13
CA GLU A 82 14.89 -4.13 -6.34
C GLU A 82 14.77 -5.57 -6.86
N TYR A 83 13.85 -6.37 -6.32
CA TYR A 83 13.65 -7.75 -6.72
C TYR A 83 13.10 -7.90 -8.14
N CYS A 84 12.16 -7.05 -8.54
CA CYS A 84 11.71 -6.95 -9.92
C CYS A 84 12.87 -6.69 -10.88
N LEU A 85 13.77 -5.76 -10.55
CA LEU A 85 14.94 -5.45 -11.37
C LEU A 85 16.01 -6.56 -11.38
N LEU A 86 16.12 -7.33 -10.29
CA LEU A 86 17.06 -8.44 -10.16
C LEU A 86 16.60 -9.71 -10.86
N ARG A 87 15.28 -9.95 -10.85
CA ARG A 87 14.65 -11.15 -11.42
C ARG A 87 13.39 -10.75 -12.18
N PRO A 88 13.53 -10.16 -13.38
CA PRO A 88 12.39 -9.66 -14.15
C PRO A 88 11.33 -10.72 -14.45
N GLN A 89 11.70 -12.01 -14.54
CA GLN A 89 10.73 -13.09 -14.79
C GLN A 89 9.77 -13.34 -13.62
N GLN A 90 10.14 -12.94 -12.40
CA GLN A 90 9.38 -13.14 -11.17
C GLN A 90 8.73 -11.83 -10.67
N CYS A 91 8.81 -10.75 -11.45
CA CYS A 91 8.35 -9.44 -10.98
C CYS A 91 6.87 -9.42 -10.60
N SER A 92 6.01 -10.06 -11.41
CA SER A 92 4.58 -10.22 -11.11
C SER A 92 4.33 -10.86 -9.74
N ASP A 93 5.06 -11.92 -9.40
CA ASP A 93 4.93 -12.62 -8.11
C ASP A 93 5.37 -11.73 -6.94
N TYR A 94 6.43 -10.92 -7.13
CA TYR A 94 6.88 -9.96 -6.12
C TYR A 94 5.90 -8.82 -5.91
N ILE A 95 5.24 -8.35 -6.98
CA ILE A 95 4.21 -7.32 -6.91
C ILE A 95 2.96 -7.85 -6.20
N GLU A 96 2.52 -9.06 -6.51
CA GLU A 96 1.40 -9.71 -5.82
C GLU A 96 1.71 -9.88 -4.32
N SER A 97 2.88 -10.44 -4.00
CA SER A 97 3.33 -10.58 -2.62
C SER A 97 3.47 -9.25 -1.87
N TYR A 98 3.75 -8.14 -2.57
CA TYR A 98 3.82 -6.82 -1.97
C TYR A 98 2.44 -6.34 -1.51
N PHE A 99 1.41 -6.47 -2.35
CA PHE A 99 0.05 -6.04 -2.01
C PHE A 99 -0.62 -6.94 -0.96
N ASP A 100 -0.22 -8.20 -0.88
CA ASP A 100 -0.70 -9.16 0.13
C ASP A 100 0.08 -9.11 1.45
N SER A 101 1.18 -8.34 1.50
CA SER A 101 2.03 -8.24 2.70
C SER A 101 1.30 -7.57 3.85
N SER A 102 1.52 -8.07 5.08
CA SER A 102 1.06 -7.39 6.30
C SER A 102 1.73 -6.03 6.51
N ASP A 103 2.87 -5.81 5.88
CA ASP A 103 3.61 -4.55 5.93
C ASP A 103 3.18 -3.57 4.83
N TYR A 104 2.23 -3.96 3.97
CA TYR A 104 1.66 -3.07 2.96
C TYR A 104 0.94 -1.90 3.63
N ILE A 105 1.25 -0.69 3.18
CA ILE A 105 0.59 0.52 3.66
C ILE A 105 0.40 1.53 2.53
N ALA A 106 -0.85 1.90 2.28
CA ALA A 106 -1.19 2.91 1.30
C ALA A 106 -0.62 4.27 1.75
N THR A 107 0.38 4.77 1.00
CA THR A 107 1.11 6.01 1.32
C THR A 107 1.21 6.94 0.12
N GLY A 108 0.29 7.90 -0.04
CA GLY A 108 0.30 8.79 -1.21
C GLY A 108 -0.62 10.00 -1.08
N GLY A 109 -0.88 10.64 -2.21
CA GLY A 109 -1.64 11.89 -2.30
C GLY A 109 -0.81 13.16 -2.17
N PRO A 110 -1.38 14.34 -2.50
CA PRO A 110 -0.75 15.63 -2.24
C PRO A 110 -0.34 15.70 -0.78
N ASP A 111 0.95 15.93 -0.51
CA ASP A 111 1.50 15.99 0.85
C ASP A 111 1.30 14.72 1.71
N GLY A 112 0.94 13.59 1.12
CA GLY A 112 0.63 12.36 1.84
C GLY A 112 -0.82 12.28 2.37
N ASP A 113 -1.69 13.23 2.04
CA ASP A 113 -3.04 13.34 2.63
C ASP A 113 -3.95 12.11 2.46
N TYR A 114 -3.63 11.22 1.51
CA TYR A 114 -4.37 9.96 1.31
C TYR A 114 -3.79 8.77 2.08
N SER A 115 -2.69 8.99 2.81
CA SER A 115 -2.01 7.92 3.56
C SER A 115 -2.78 7.57 4.83
N HIS A 116 -2.61 6.32 5.28
CA HIS A 116 -3.20 5.87 6.54
C HIS A 116 -2.86 6.82 7.71
N THR A 117 -3.87 7.35 8.38
CA THR A 117 -3.76 8.36 9.43
C THR A 117 -4.05 7.77 10.82
N ILE A 118 -3.79 8.56 11.86
CA ILE A 118 -4.23 8.23 13.23
C ILE A 118 -5.77 8.14 13.32
N TYR A 119 -6.50 8.87 12.48
CA TYR A 119 -7.95 8.81 12.45
C TYR A 119 -8.47 7.47 11.93
N ASP A 120 -7.73 6.79 11.05
CA ASP A 120 -8.05 5.44 10.59
C ASP A 120 -7.95 4.42 11.73
N ASP A 121 -6.91 4.52 12.58
CA ASP A 121 -6.76 3.69 13.79
C ASP A 121 -7.90 3.94 14.78
N ILE A 122 -8.24 5.21 15.01
CA ILE A 122 -9.33 5.60 15.91
C ILE A 122 -10.67 5.11 15.37
N ALA A 123 -10.95 5.32 14.08
CA ALA A 123 -12.18 4.88 13.44
C ALA A 123 -12.33 3.36 13.53
N THR A 124 -11.25 2.62 13.27
CA THR A 124 -11.20 1.15 13.39
C THR A 124 -11.45 0.70 14.83
N GLY A 125 -10.82 1.36 15.80
CA GLY A 125 -11.00 1.06 17.23
C GLY A 125 -12.44 1.31 17.69
N ILE A 126 -13.04 2.44 17.32
CA ILE A 126 -14.44 2.76 17.62
C ILE A 126 -15.37 1.75 16.96
N LEU A 127 -15.14 1.41 15.69
CA LEU A 127 -15.94 0.42 14.98
C LEU A 127 -15.88 -0.95 15.65
N THR A 128 -14.68 -1.40 16.01
CA THR A 128 -14.45 -2.68 16.70
C THR A 128 -15.16 -2.71 18.05
N ALA A 129 -14.98 -1.66 18.86
CA ALA A 129 -15.67 -1.53 20.14
C ALA A 129 -17.19 -1.53 19.96
N SER A 130 -17.69 -0.86 18.92
CA SER A 130 -19.12 -0.81 18.60
C SER A 130 -19.66 -2.19 18.22
N VAL A 131 -18.95 -2.96 17.40
CA VAL A 131 -19.33 -4.34 17.04
C VAL A 131 -19.35 -5.25 18.27
N VAL A 132 -18.36 -5.11 19.16
CA VAL A 132 -18.32 -5.85 20.43
C VAL A 132 -19.52 -5.48 21.30
N MET A 133 -19.82 -4.18 21.47
CA MET A 133 -21.01 -3.73 22.21
C MET A 133 -22.29 -4.28 21.59
N MET A 134 -22.41 -4.26 20.26
CA MET A 134 -23.58 -4.80 19.57
C MET A 134 -23.73 -6.30 19.80
N THR A 135 -22.62 -7.04 19.78
CA THR A 135 -22.60 -8.47 20.05
C THR A 135 -23.04 -8.78 21.48
N ILE A 136 -22.49 -8.06 22.47
CA ILE A 136 -22.87 -8.17 23.88
C ILE A 136 -24.34 -7.79 24.08
N GLY A 137 -24.79 -6.71 23.45
CA GLY A 137 -26.20 -6.28 23.48
C GLY A 137 -27.13 -7.34 22.88
N GLY A 138 -26.72 -8.01 21.80
CA GLY A 138 -27.45 -9.13 21.21
C GLY A 138 -27.63 -10.29 22.19
N PHE A 139 -26.58 -10.67 22.92
CA PHE A 139 -26.69 -11.68 23.98
C PHE A 139 -27.55 -11.20 25.17
N ALA A 140 -27.43 -9.92 25.53
CA ALA A 140 -28.20 -9.34 26.63
C ALA A 140 -29.71 -9.32 26.37
N LEU A 141 -30.17 -9.33 25.10
CA LEU A 141 -31.60 -9.39 24.76
C LEU A 141 -32.30 -10.59 25.40
N LEU A 142 -31.59 -11.71 25.59
CA LEU A 142 -32.12 -12.94 26.16
C LEU A 142 -32.40 -12.84 27.67
N PHE A 143 -31.73 -11.92 28.37
CA PHE A 143 -31.77 -11.84 29.83
C PHE A 143 -32.33 -10.50 30.34
N ASN A 144 -32.07 -9.41 29.63
CA ASN A 144 -32.51 -8.06 29.99
C ASN A 144 -32.71 -7.20 28.72
N PRO A 145 -33.92 -7.18 28.14
CA PRO A 145 -34.17 -6.53 26.87
C PRO A 145 -34.01 -5.00 26.94
N LEU A 146 -34.33 -4.36 28.06
CA LEU A 146 -34.17 -2.91 28.21
C LEU A 146 -32.69 -2.51 28.21
N ALA A 147 -31.85 -3.20 28.99
CA ALA A 147 -30.41 -2.95 29.00
C ALA A 147 -29.79 -3.25 27.63
N ALA A 148 -30.25 -4.32 26.98
CA ALA A 148 -29.81 -4.70 25.65
C ALA A 148 -30.08 -3.62 24.59
N ILE A 149 -31.30 -3.05 24.57
CA ILE A 149 -31.66 -1.97 23.63
C ILE A 149 -30.76 -0.75 23.84
N ILE A 150 -30.45 -0.39 25.08
CA ILE A 150 -29.55 0.73 25.38
C ILE A 150 -28.16 0.45 24.81
N ILE A 151 -27.57 -0.72 25.10
CA ILE A 151 -26.23 -1.10 24.62
C ILE A 151 -26.19 -1.16 23.09
N LEU A 152 -27.20 -1.75 22.45
CA LEU A 152 -27.32 -1.82 20.99
C LEU A 152 -27.41 -0.43 20.36
N THR A 153 -28.18 0.49 20.97
CA THR A 153 -28.34 1.86 20.47
C THR A 153 -27.03 2.63 20.57
N ILE A 154 -26.31 2.48 21.68
CA ILE A 154 -24.99 3.11 21.87
C ILE A 154 -24.00 2.56 20.83
N GLY A 155 -23.93 1.24 20.68
CA GLY A 155 -23.08 0.59 19.67
C GLY A 155 -23.41 1.06 18.25
N ALA A 156 -24.69 1.12 17.89
CA ALA A 156 -25.11 1.62 16.57
C ALA A 156 -24.71 3.09 16.34
N THR A 157 -24.87 3.94 17.36
CA THR A 157 -24.56 5.37 17.30
C THR A 157 -23.07 5.61 17.06
N PHE A 158 -22.19 4.79 17.65
CA PHE A 158 -20.75 4.88 17.42
C PHE A 158 -20.29 4.18 16.14
N ALA A 159 -20.94 3.08 15.73
CA ALA A 159 -20.61 2.38 14.50
C ALA A 159 -20.86 3.23 13.25
N ALA A 160 -21.97 3.97 13.20
CA ALA A 160 -22.38 4.72 12.02
C ALA A 160 -21.33 5.75 11.51
N PRO A 161 -20.82 6.69 12.33
CA PRO A 161 -19.80 7.64 11.87
C PRO A 161 -18.48 6.96 11.50
N SER A 162 -18.06 5.90 12.21
CA SER A 162 -16.84 5.15 11.88
C SER A 162 -16.98 4.38 10.56
N LEU A 163 -18.13 3.75 10.30
CA LEU A 163 -18.43 3.10 9.03
C LEU A 163 -18.46 4.12 7.89
N TYR A 164 -19.08 5.27 8.11
CA TYR A 164 -19.10 6.35 7.12
C TYR A 164 -17.68 6.82 6.80
N TYR A 165 -16.85 7.07 7.82
CA TYR A 165 -15.46 7.48 7.61
C TYR A 165 -14.67 6.44 6.81
N HIS A 166 -14.76 5.16 7.16
CA HIS A 166 -14.10 4.11 6.39
C HIS A 166 -14.57 4.04 4.94
N TYR A 167 -15.88 4.17 4.69
CA TYR A 167 -16.43 4.04 3.35
C TYR A 167 -16.22 5.29 2.47
N ALA A 168 -16.32 6.48 3.07
CA ALA A 168 -16.26 7.75 2.35
C ALA A 168 -14.84 8.30 2.20
N GLU A 169 -13.96 8.02 3.16
CA GLU A 169 -12.59 8.58 3.19
C GLU A 169 -11.54 7.48 3.02
N THR A 170 -11.44 6.53 3.96
CA THR A 170 -10.33 5.56 3.99
C THR A 170 -10.29 4.70 2.73
N ARG A 171 -11.40 4.03 2.37
CA ARG A 171 -11.44 3.10 1.24
C ARG A 171 -11.19 3.76 -0.12
N PRO A 172 -11.81 4.90 -0.46
CA PRO A 172 -11.50 5.61 -1.70
C PRO A 172 -10.03 6.04 -1.78
N ASN A 173 -9.46 6.54 -0.68
CA ASN A 173 -8.08 6.99 -0.63
C ASN A 173 -7.09 5.83 -0.80
N GLU A 174 -7.29 4.72 -0.07
CA GLU A 174 -6.53 3.47 -0.24
C GLU A 174 -6.60 2.97 -1.69
N SER A 175 -7.80 2.96 -2.28
CA SER A 175 -8.01 2.49 -3.65
C SER A 175 -7.32 3.39 -4.68
N ALA A 176 -7.32 4.71 -4.47
CA ALA A 176 -6.64 5.65 -5.35
C ALA A 176 -5.12 5.42 -5.31
N ILE A 177 -4.55 5.31 -4.11
CA ILE A 177 -3.13 5.01 -3.92
C ILE A 177 -2.75 3.67 -4.54
N GLN A 178 -3.54 2.62 -4.29
CA GLN A 178 -3.23 1.30 -4.84
C GLN A 178 -3.23 1.32 -6.39
N LYS A 179 -4.09 2.16 -7.00
CA LYS A 179 -4.11 2.35 -8.45
C LYS A 179 -2.86 3.08 -8.96
N GLU A 180 -2.39 4.09 -8.25
CA GLU A 180 -1.13 4.78 -8.56
C GLU A 180 0.06 3.82 -8.46
N GLU A 181 0.14 3.00 -7.41
CA GLU A 181 1.20 2.00 -7.26
C GLU A 181 1.13 0.91 -8.33
N LYS A 182 -0.06 0.46 -8.70
CA LYS A 182 -0.24 -0.48 -9.82
C LYS A 182 0.29 0.11 -11.12
N THR A 183 0.02 1.39 -11.39
CA THR A 183 0.59 2.09 -12.55
C THR A 183 2.12 2.12 -12.49
N LEU A 184 2.70 2.44 -11.33
CA LEU A 184 4.16 2.41 -11.13
C LEU A 184 4.75 1.03 -11.44
N PHE A 185 4.14 -0.04 -10.94
CA PHE A 185 4.62 -1.39 -11.20
C PHE A 185 4.41 -1.85 -12.65
N GLN A 186 3.37 -1.39 -13.33
CA GLN A 186 3.16 -1.63 -14.76
C GLN A 186 4.24 -0.95 -15.62
N GLU A 187 4.58 0.29 -15.27
CA GLU A 187 5.69 1.02 -15.91
C GLU A 187 7.02 0.30 -15.65
N LEU A 188 7.24 -0.19 -14.42
CA LEU A 188 8.41 -0.99 -14.07
C LEU A 188 8.49 -2.27 -14.92
N GLU A 189 7.40 -3.04 -15.00
CA GLU A 189 7.32 -4.25 -15.82
C GLU A 189 7.57 -3.97 -17.31
N THR A 190 7.03 -2.87 -17.83
CA THR A 190 7.22 -2.43 -19.22
C THR A 190 8.69 -2.13 -19.50
N VAL A 191 9.37 -1.47 -18.57
CA VAL A 191 10.80 -1.14 -18.70
C VAL A 191 11.69 -2.39 -18.63
N ILE A 192 11.39 -3.35 -17.75
CA ILE A 192 12.24 -4.54 -17.53
C ILE A 192 11.92 -5.70 -18.50
N ASN A 193 10.70 -5.78 -19.03
CA ASN A 193 10.22 -6.83 -19.93
C ASN A 193 9.43 -6.23 -21.11
N PRO A 194 10.09 -5.54 -22.06
CA PRO A 194 9.40 -4.83 -23.16
C PRO A 194 8.60 -5.75 -24.09
N MET A 195 8.90 -7.06 -24.12
CA MET A 195 8.19 -8.04 -24.96
C MET A 195 6.82 -8.45 -24.42
N LYS A 196 6.51 -8.23 -23.14
CA LYS A 196 5.21 -8.62 -22.56
C LYS A 196 4.10 -7.62 -22.89
N THR A 197 4.46 -6.38 -23.19
CA THR A 197 3.53 -5.27 -23.44
C THR A 197 2.84 -5.36 -24.81
N THR A 198 3.43 -6.07 -25.79
CA THR A 198 2.87 -6.18 -27.15
C THR A 198 1.76 -7.22 -27.30
N CYS A 199 1.56 -8.13 -26.32
CA CYS A 199 0.48 -9.13 -26.39
C CYS A 199 -0.86 -8.66 -25.79
N GLY A 200 -0.92 -7.46 -25.20
CA GLY A 200 -2.11 -6.97 -24.48
C GLY A 200 -2.92 -5.88 -25.19
N MET A 201 -2.48 -5.40 -26.35
CA MET A 201 -3.18 -4.35 -27.10
C MET A 201 -3.15 -4.61 -28.61
N GLU A 202 -3.72 -5.73 -29.06
CA GLU A 202 -4.31 -5.78 -30.40
C GLU A 202 -5.80 -5.47 -30.30
N VAL A 203 -6.05 -4.21 -30.62
CA VAL A 203 -7.27 -3.59 -31.12
C VAL A 203 -8.32 -4.59 -31.60
N MET A 204 -9.52 -4.48 -31.04
CA MET A 204 -10.76 -4.95 -31.62
C MET A 204 -11.07 -4.12 -32.88
N GLU A 205 -10.35 -4.39 -33.97
CA GLU A 205 -10.65 -3.91 -35.32
C GLU A 205 -10.99 -5.11 -36.21
N ASP A 206 -12.00 -4.91 -37.04
CA ASP A 206 -12.70 -5.84 -37.90
C ASP A 206 -11.92 -7.05 -38.42
N MET A 207 -12.54 -8.24 -38.28
CA MET A 207 -12.18 -9.43 -39.04
C MET A 207 -12.24 -9.14 -40.55
N PRO A 208 -11.24 -9.61 -41.31
CA PRO A 208 -11.56 -10.68 -42.24
C PRO A 208 -10.59 -11.85 -42.17
N THR A 209 -11.17 -13.02 -42.41
CA THR A 209 -10.62 -14.36 -42.41
C THR A 209 -9.31 -14.54 -43.17
N GLY A 210 -8.33 -15.18 -42.51
CA GLY A 210 -7.45 -16.16 -43.15
C GLY A 210 -5.95 -15.90 -43.06
N ASN A 211 -5.28 -16.39 -42.00
CA ASN A 211 -4.24 -17.42 -42.10
C ASN A 211 -3.62 -17.76 -40.73
N SER A 212 -3.04 -18.97 -40.68
CA SER A 212 -2.43 -19.71 -39.57
C SER A 212 -1.18 -19.06 -38.91
N PRO A 213 -0.64 -19.64 -37.82
CA PRO A 213 -0.48 -19.01 -36.51
C PRO A 213 0.86 -18.31 -36.30
N ILE A 214 0.88 -17.33 -35.39
CA ILE A 214 2.10 -16.93 -34.67
C ILE A 214 2.03 -17.58 -33.30
N LEU A 215 2.96 -18.49 -33.01
CA LEU A 215 3.18 -19.01 -31.67
C LEU A 215 3.69 -17.87 -30.79
N CYS A 216 2.91 -17.54 -29.75
CA CYS A 216 3.43 -17.15 -28.45
C CYS A 216 3.50 -18.39 -27.57
#